data_AF-A0A1Y2VML7-F1
#
_entry.id   AF-A0A1Y2VML7-F1
#
_cell.length_a   1.000
_cell.length_b   1.000
_cell.length_c   1.000
_cell.angle_alpha   90.00
_cell.angle_beta   90.00
_cell.angle_gamma   90.00
#
_symmetry.space_group_name_H-M   'P 1'
#
loop_
_entity.id
_entity.type
_entity.pdbx_description
1 polymer ?
#
loop_
_entity_poly.entity_id
_entity_poly.type
_entity_poly.pdbx_seq_one_letter_code
_entity_poly.pdbx_strand_id
1 'polypeptide(L)'
;MPSSNRTVRIRGIPNDVSSRNLASSLAAISAPRSKARAGLSFVRTHPSSASPLIIHPPVFSLAPQLGTQTATVTLESSAIKNAALDIHNDWDLDDNFIGITMLHSDPEPVLDIVSIHGLNGNAFDTFAWNDRHMWLRDYLPLNPLLNKTRTMTFGYGSSSKDSGNNESVREWASALLREVSSVRESPAERSRPIIFVCHSLGGLVVREAMVGLQRNSQLYEGLDLKHCGILFLATPHSGSRLADWNDIMVHLAQLAGIRGKAINNTLKSFNYNSKIAKEDFGLLDPIPPYECLYETRKLMTGIKRRIIVEADSAGLNAVSAQPMAGVDHRQICRFKSDKDPGYKQVVDCLRRIQSQIVKANHAQEHDRVTQVPTQPQRDNISEPDLLPRQESVSSTPNACQVSASPQIGGGQGIGGEIQRSKNFLVIDGGHATGATMSLAQLKEFRGTVRGGTALGANIA
;
A
#
# COMPACT_ATOMS: atom_id res chain seq x y z
N MET A 1 3.45 1.35 -16.99
CA MET A 1 4.07 1.29 -15.64
C MET A 1 5.50 0.75 -15.69
N PRO A 2 6.37 1.06 -14.69
CA PRO A 2 7.70 0.47 -14.54
C PRO A 2 7.64 -1.00 -14.09
N SER A 3 8.27 -1.89 -14.85
CA SER A 3 8.48 -3.29 -14.48
C SER A 3 9.76 -3.46 -13.65
N SER A 4 9.81 -4.52 -12.83
CA SER A 4 11.03 -4.95 -12.15
C SER A 4 12.02 -5.49 -13.16
N ASN A 5 13.31 -5.24 -12.92
CA ASN A 5 14.41 -5.72 -13.72
C ASN A 5 14.53 -7.25 -13.66
N ARG A 6 14.23 -7.88 -12.50
CA ARG A 6 14.55 -9.30 -12.24
C ARG A 6 13.56 -10.06 -11.37
N THR A 7 12.60 -9.39 -10.74
CA THR A 7 11.71 -10.02 -9.76
C THR A 7 10.28 -10.09 -10.31
N VAL A 8 9.60 -11.21 -10.07
CA VAL A 8 8.16 -11.35 -10.29
C VAL A 8 7.41 -11.45 -8.97
N ARG A 9 6.17 -10.97 -8.95
CA ARG A 9 5.14 -11.29 -7.97
C ARG A 9 4.29 -12.43 -8.53
N ILE A 10 3.87 -13.33 -7.64
CA ILE A 10 2.93 -14.42 -7.94
C ILE A 10 1.81 -14.36 -6.91
N ARG A 11 0.56 -14.28 -7.35
CA ARG A 11 -0.64 -14.18 -6.49
C ARG A 11 -1.56 -15.39 -6.69
N GLY A 12 -2.42 -15.64 -5.71
CA GLY A 12 -3.40 -16.72 -5.76
C GLY A 12 -2.81 -18.11 -5.54
N ILE A 13 -1.61 -18.21 -4.95
CA ILE A 13 -1.01 -19.52 -4.63
C ILE A 13 -1.82 -20.17 -3.50
N PRO A 14 -2.33 -21.41 -3.67
CA PRO A 14 -3.06 -22.10 -2.60
C PRO A 14 -2.24 -22.32 -1.33
N ASN A 15 -2.90 -22.34 -0.16
CA ASN A 15 -2.22 -22.39 1.15
C ASN A 15 -1.53 -23.73 1.46
N ASP A 16 -1.86 -24.80 0.73
CA ASP A 16 -1.21 -26.12 0.80
C ASP A 16 0.10 -26.20 -0.02
N VAL A 17 0.36 -25.22 -0.88
CA VAL A 17 1.62 -25.13 -1.64
C VAL A 17 2.75 -24.69 -0.71
N SER A 18 3.54 -25.64 -0.24
CA SER A 18 4.74 -25.36 0.55
C SER A 18 5.81 -24.61 -0.25
N SER A 19 6.67 -23.86 0.45
CA SER A 19 7.83 -23.17 -0.13
C SER A 19 8.77 -24.10 -0.91
N ARG A 20 8.85 -25.39 -0.55
CA ARG A 20 9.65 -26.41 -1.26
C ARG A 20 9.01 -26.81 -2.59
N ASN A 21 7.68 -26.93 -2.63
CA ASN A 21 6.94 -27.22 -3.86
C ASN A 21 7.02 -26.02 -4.80
N LEU A 22 6.82 -24.81 -4.28
CA LEU A 22 7.02 -23.57 -5.03
C LEU A 22 8.45 -23.47 -5.58
N ALA A 23 9.49 -23.66 -4.77
CA ALA A 23 10.88 -23.64 -5.23
C ALA A 23 11.15 -24.66 -6.36
N SER A 24 10.55 -25.85 -6.28
CA SER A 24 10.64 -26.86 -7.35
C SER A 24 9.99 -26.39 -8.65
N SER A 25 8.80 -25.77 -8.58
CA SER A 25 8.14 -25.16 -9.74
C SER A 25 8.95 -23.99 -10.32
N LEU A 26 9.51 -23.13 -9.48
CA LEU A 26 10.33 -21.99 -9.89
C LEU A 26 11.68 -22.39 -10.49
N ALA A 27 12.25 -23.52 -10.06
CA ALA A 27 13.45 -24.09 -10.69
C ALA A 27 13.18 -24.54 -12.13
N ALA A 28 11.99 -25.08 -12.42
CA ALA A 28 11.57 -25.42 -13.78
C ALA A 28 11.37 -24.18 -14.68
N ILE A 29 10.95 -23.05 -14.11
CA ILE A 29 10.88 -21.74 -14.79
C ILE A 29 12.28 -21.18 -15.07
N SER A 30 13.23 -21.39 -14.16
CA SER A 30 14.60 -20.86 -14.25
C SER A 30 15.53 -21.66 -15.18
N ALA A 31 15.13 -22.86 -15.60
CA ALA A 31 15.95 -23.72 -16.45
C ALA A 31 15.99 -23.23 -17.91
N PRO A 32 17.17 -23.19 -18.57
CA PRO A 32 17.28 -22.80 -19.97
C PRO A 32 16.57 -23.82 -20.87
N ARG A 33 15.39 -23.45 -21.40
CA ARG A 33 14.67 -24.26 -22.40
C ARG A 33 15.45 -24.28 -23.72
N SER A 34 15.99 -25.45 -24.07
CA SER A 34 16.45 -25.72 -25.44
C SER A 34 15.26 -25.61 -26.40
N LYS A 35 15.49 -25.07 -27.60
CA LYS A 35 14.46 -24.91 -28.64
C LYS A 35 14.07 -26.26 -29.24
N ALA A 36 13.27 -27.05 -28.52
CA ALA A 36 12.57 -28.22 -29.05
C ALA A 36 11.14 -27.84 -29.46
N ARG A 37 10.71 -28.31 -30.63
CA ARG A 37 9.41 -27.97 -31.24
C ARG A 37 8.23 -28.56 -30.46
N ALA A 38 7.11 -27.84 -30.56
CA ALA A 38 5.74 -28.21 -30.25
C ALA A 38 5.41 -29.71 -30.20
N GLY A 39 4.78 -30.14 -29.10
CA GLY A 39 4.05 -31.41 -29.03
C GLY A 39 3.87 -31.97 -27.63
N LEU A 40 2.65 -32.43 -27.36
CA LEU A 40 2.22 -33.37 -26.30
C LEU A 40 2.15 -32.91 -24.82
N SER A 41 0.90 -32.95 -24.34
CA SER A 41 0.40 -33.88 -23.30
C SER A 41 1.22 -34.12 -22.03
N PHE A 42 0.53 -33.96 -20.89
CA PHE A 42 1.00 -34.42 -19.58
C PHE A 42 1.33 -35.92 -19.58
N VAL A 43 2.62 -36.26 -19.66
CA VAL A 43 3.14 -37.59 -19.33
C VAL A 43 3.98 -37.49 -18.06
N ARG A 44 3.57 -38.22 -17.04
CA ARG A 44 4.25 -38.34 -15.75
C ARG A 44 5.54 -39.13 -15.92
N THR A 45 6.68 -38.44 -16.06
CA THR A 45 8.01 -39.08 -16.12
C THR A 45 8.85 -38.75 -14.89
N HIS A 46 9.61 -39.75 -14.40
CA HIS A 46 10.54 -39.61 -13.29
C HIS A 46 11.72 -38.68 -13.64
N PRO A 47 12.34 -38.00 -12.64
CA PRO A 47 13.40 -37.03 -12.90
C PRO A 47 14.70 -37.73 -13.36
N SER A 48 15.13 -37.45 -14.59
CA SER A 48 16.46 -37.80 -15.07
C SER A 48 17.52 -36.85 -14.50
N SER A 49 18.64 -37.38 -14.05
CA SER A 49 19.66 -36.66 -13.29
C SER A 49 20.59 -35.81 -14.17
N ALA A 50 20.08 -34.71 -14.69
CA ALA A 50 20.88 -33.69 -15.38
C ALA A 50 20.30 -32.28 -15.15
N SER A 51 20.34 -31.81 -13.89
CA SER A 51 20.04 -30.41 -13.60
C SER A 51 21.08 -29.51 -14.28
N PRO A 52 20.68 -28.51 -15.09
CA PRO A 52 21.61 -27.47 -15.50
C PRO A 52 22.16 -26.77 -14.23
N LEU A 53 23.44 -26.41 -14.25
CA LEU A 53 24.10 -25.72 -13.14
C LEU A 53 23.44 -24.36 -12.89
N ILE A 54 22.46 -24.33 -11.99
CA ILE A 54 21.89 -23.11 -11.41
C ILE A 54 22.98 -22.51 -10.53
N ILE A 55 23.71 -21.52 -11.06
CA ILE A 55 24.91 -20.95 -10.44
C ILE A 55 24.56 -20.31 -9.08
N HIS A 56 23.34 -19.77 -8.95
CA HIS A 56 22.74 -19.37 -7.69
C HIS A 56 21.23 -19.68 -7.68
N PRO A 57 20.68 -20.31 -6.63
CA PRO A 57 19.23 -20.51 -6.52
C PRO A 57 18.49 -19.16 -6.50
N PRO A 58 17.24 -19.10 -7.00
CA PRO A 58 16.44 -17.88 -6.96
C PRO A 58 16.18 -17.47 -5.51
N VAL A 59 16.29 -16.17 -5.22
CA VAL A 59 15.91 -15.61 -3.92
C VAL A 59 14.42 -15.38 -3.95
N PHE A 60 13.67 -16.00 -3.06
CA PHE A 60 12.22 -15.87 -3.02
C PHE A 60 11.67 -15.75 -1.61
N SER A 61 10.47 -15.20 -1.50
CA SER A 61 9.63 -15.27 -0.31
C SER A 61 8.24 -15.80 -0.67
N LEU A 62 7.54 -16.29 0.35
CA LEU A 62 6.15 -16.74 0.29
C LEU A 62 5.48 -16.28 1.58
N ALA A 63 4.34 -15.59 1.48
CA ALA A 63 3.64 -15.03 2.63
C ALA A 63 2.12 -15.01 2.41
N PRO A 64 1.29 -15.18 3.47
CA PRO A 64 -0.17 -15.12 3.34
C PRO A 64 -0.66 -13.73 2.92
N GLN A 65 -1.67 -13.68 2.05
CA GLN A 65 -2.39 -12.48 1.63
C GLN A 65 -3.81 -12.84 1.18
N LEU A 66 -4.83 -12.30 1.86
CA LEU A 66 -6.25 -12.42 1.51
C LEU A 66 -6.71 -13.87 1.26
N GLY A 67 -6.51 -14.75 2.24
CA GLY A 67 -6.89 -16.17 2.17
C GLY A 67 -6.06 -17.05 1.21
N THR A 68 -5.10 -16.48 0.48
CA THR A 68 -4.14 -17.20 -0.38
C THR A 68 -2.70 -16.87 0.03
N GLN A 69 -1.71 -17.38 -0.70
CA GLN A 69 -0.33 -16.96 -0.56
C GLN A 69 0.11 -16.09 -1.75
N THR A 70 0.96 -15.10 -1.45
CA THR A 70 1.70 -14.29 -2.42
C THR A 70 3.17 -14.66 -2.34
N ALA A 71 3.82 -14.85 -3.48
CA ALA A 71 5.27 -15.02 -3.58
C ALA A 71 5.93 -13.84 -4.26
N THR A 72 7.18 -13.55 -3.89
CA THR A 72 8.08 -12.73 -4.69
C THR A 72 9.30 -13.55 -5.06
N VAL A 73 9.71 -13.52 -6.33
CA VAL A 73 10.77 -14.40 -6.85
C VAL A 73 11.75 -13.59 -7.68
N THR A 74 12.99 -13.47 -7.18
CA THR A 74 14.07 -12.76 -7.85
C THR A 74 14.92 -13.73 -8.66
N LEU A 75 14.83 -13.60 -9.99
CA LEU A 75 15.41 -14.52 -10.96
C LEU A 75 16.83 -14.13 -11.36
N GLU A 76 17.54 -15.05 -12.04
CA GLU A 76 18.96 -14.87 -12.38
C GLU A 76 19.19 -13.74 -13.42
N SER A 77 18.26 -13.51 -14.34
CA SER A 77 18.34 -12.43 -15.33
C SER A 77 16.98 -11.89 -15.73
N SER A 78 16.96 -10.70 -16.33
CA SER A 78 15.76 -10.10 -16.93
C SER A 78 15.19 -10.95 -18.07
N ALA A 79 16.04 -11.71 -18.79
CA ALA A 79 15.59 -12.61 -19.85
C ALA A 79 14.80 -13.81 -19.29
N ILE A 80 15.31 -14.43 -18.22
CA ILE A 80 14.58 -15.51 -17.50
C ILE A 80 13.29 -14.95 -16.88
N LYS A 81 13.33 -13.74 -16.32
CA LYS A 81 12.15 -13.06 -15.79
C LYS A 81 11.06 -12.83 -16.86
N ASN A 82 11.43 -12.33 -18.04
CA ASN A 82 10.45 -12.14 -19.12
C ASN A 82 9.88 -13.49 -19.59
N ALA A 83 10.74 -14.50 -19.77
CA ALA A 83 10.29 -15.85 -20.13
C ALA A 83 9.41 -16.52 -19.05
N ALA A 84 9.50 -16.11 -17.80
CA ALA A 84 8.62 -16.55 -16.70
C ALA A 84 7.22 -15.94 -16.80
N LEU A 85 7.11 -14.67 -17.21
CA LEU A 85 5.83 -13.98 -17.39
C LEU A 85 5.03 -14.52 -18.59
N ASP A 86 5.72 -15.08 -19.60
CA ASP A 86 5.10 -15.76 -20.74
C ASP A 86 4.50 -17.15 -20.37
N ILE A 87 4.70 -17.64 -19.13
CA ILE A 87 4.16 -18.93 -18.69
C ILE A 87 2.73 -18.75 -18.17
N HIS A 88 1.77 -19.06 -19.03
CA HIS A 88 0.39 -19.30 -18.59
C HIS A 88 0.33 -20.50 -17.64
N ASN A 89 0.01 -20.24 -16.38
CA ASN A 89 -0.32 -21.22 -15.34
C ASN A 89 -1.57 -20.71 -14.58
N ASP A 90 -2.02 -21.45 -13.56
CA ASP A 90 -3.20 -21.08 -12.76
C ASP A 90 -2.95 -19.94 -11.75
N TRP A 91 -1.74 -19.36 -11.73
CA TRP A 91 -1.36 -18.26 -10.84
C TRP A 91 -1.27 -16.93 -11.59
N ASP A 92 -1.55 -15.85 -10.88
CA ASP A 92 -1.48 -14.50 -11.43
C ASP A 92 -0.05 -13.96 -11.25
N LEU A 93 0.68 -13.79 -12.36
CA LEU A 93 2.08 -13.36 -12.39
C LEU A 93 2.20 -11.93 -12.95
N ASP A 94 2.93 -11.08 -12.24
CA ASP A 94 3.29 -9.75 -12.73
C ASP A 94 4.69 -9.33 -12.27
N ASP A 95 5.27 -8.29 -12.91
CA ASP A 95 6.52 -7.66 -12.49
C ASP A 95 6.37 -6.16 -12.19
N ASN A 96 5.13 -5.64 -12.16
CA ASN A 96 4.85 -4.23 -11.96
C ASN A 96 4.58 -3.87 -10.48
N PHE A 97 4.20 -4.87 -9.67
CA PHE A 97 3.94 -4.76 -8.23
C PHE A 97 2.86 -3.72 -7.86
N ILE A 98 1.93 -3.39 -8.76
CA ILE A 98 0.82 -2.46 -8.47
C ILE A 98 -0.12 -3.06 -7.39
N GLY A 99 -0.61 -2.23 -6.48
CA GLY A 99 -1.35 -2.65 -5.29
C GLY A 99 -0.43 -3.11 -4.16
N ILE A 100 -1.00 -3.68 -3.09
CA ILE A 100 -0.20 -4.19 -1.97
C ILE A 100 0.36 -5.59 -2.24
N THR A 101 1.59 -5.82 -1.79
CA THR A 101 2.31 -7.08 -1.92
C THR A 101 2.87 -7.49 -0.58
N MET A 102 2.46 -8.64 -0.06
CA MET A 102 3.10 -9.25 1.10
C MET A 102 4.50 -9.75 0.72
N LEU A 103 5.52 -9.30 1.47
CA LEU A 103 6.91 -9.69 1.26
C LEU A 103 7.34 -10.78 2.25
N HIS A 104 6.95 -10.61 3.51
CA HIS A 104 7.18 -11.55 4.60
C HIS A 104 6.10 -11.35 5.68
N SER A 105 5.72 -12.41 6.37
CA SER A 105 4.98 -12.32 7.63
C SER A 105 5.53 -13.35 8.61
N ASP A 106 5.95 -12.89 9.78
CA ASP A 106 6.14 -13.76 10.94
C ASP A 106 4.79 -14.41 11.34
N PRO A 107 4.76 -15.57 12.03
CA PRO A 107 3.52 -16.15 12.55
C PRO A 107 2.86 -15.31 13.65
N GLU A 108 3.62 -14.50 14.40
CA GLU A 108 3.13 -13.61 15.45
C GLU A 108 3.68 -12.17 15.27
N PRO A 109 3.34 -11.46 14.16
CA PRO A 109 3.94 -10.16 13.90
C PRO A 109 3.44 -9.14 14.94
N VAL A 110 4.37 -8.37 15.51
CA VAL A 110 4.10 -7.27 16.46
C VAL A 110 4.22 -5.88 15.83
N LEU A 111 4.61 -5.81 14.56
CA LEU A 111 4.72 -4.59 13.77
C LEU A 111 4.47 -4.88 12.28
N ASP A 112 3.60 -4.09 11.65
CA ASP A 112 3.46 -4.00 10.19
C ASP A 112 4.45 -2.96 9.63
N ILE A 113 5.08 -3.24 8.49
CA ILE A 113 5.94 -2.29 7.77
C ILE A 113 5.55 -2.28 6.30
N VAL A 114 5.15 -1.12 5.78
CA VAL A 114 4.75 -0.96 4.37
C VAL A 114 5.74 -0.02 3.68
N SER A 115 6.36 -0.46 2.58
CA SER A 115 7.25 0.39 1.78
C SER A 115 6.55 1.02 0.57
N ILE A 116 6.80 2.30 0.32
CA ILE A 116 6.18 3.08 -0.78
C ILE A 116 7.30 3.69 -1.64
N HIS A 117 7.27 3.39 -2.94
CA HIS A 117 8.28 3.85 -3.90
C HIS A 117 8.10 5.32 -4.32
N GLY A 118 9.14 5.89 -4.94
CA GLY A 118 9.10 7.23 -5.54
C GLY A 118 8.55 7.30 -6.97
N LEU A 119 8.66 8.49 -7.58
CA LEU A 119 8.18 8.82 -8.93
C LEU A 119 8.73 7.85 -9.99
N ASN A 120 7.83 7.22 -10.75
CA ASN A 120 8.12 6.25 -11.81
C ASN A 120 9.13 5.16 -11.37
N GLY A 121 9.10 4.80 -10.08
CA GLY A 121 9.75 3.63 -9.52
C GLY A 121 8.89 2.37 -9.63
N ASN A 122 9.46 1.24 -9.25
CA ASN A 122 8.78 -0.04 -9.09
C ASN A 122 8.84 -0.41 -7.59
N ALA A 123 7.75 -0.94 -7.03
CA ALA A 123 7.62 -1.13 -5.58
C ALA A 123 8.70 -2.04 -4.99
N PHE A 124 9.09 -3.09 -5.72
CA PHE A 124 10.16 -3.99 -5.30
C PHE A 124 11.55 -3.37 -5.55
N ASP A 125 11.83 -2.98 -6.79
CA ASP A 125 13.18 -2.57 -7.19
C ASP A 125 13.65 -1.26 -6.53
N THR A 126 12.75 -0.38 -6.10
CA THR A 126 13.14 0.86 -5.40
C THR A 126 14.00 0.56 -4.16
N PHE A 127 13.67 -0.49 -3.42
CA PHE A 127 14.36 -0.90 -2.19
C PHE A 127 15.36 -2.06 -2.40
N ALA A 128 15.59 -2.47 -3.64
CA ALA A 128 16.50 -3.56 -3.99
C ALA A 128 17.92 -3.06 -4.31
N TRP A 129 18.92 -3.66 -3.67
CA TRP A 129 20.32 -3.52 -4.05
C TRP A 129 20.67 -4.47 -5.21
N ASN A 130 21.34 -3.95 -6.24
CA ASN A 130 21.71 -4.64 -7.49
C ASN A 130 20.56 -5.46 -8.12
N ASP A 131 19.33 -4.95 -7.99
CA ASP A 131 18.08 -5.58 -8.44
C ASP A 131 17.92 -7.04 -7.96
N ARG A 132 18.56 -7.38 -6.84
CA ARG A 132 18.61 -8.74 -6.29
C ARG A 132 18.17 -8.84 -4.84
N HIS A 133 18.66 -7.95 -3.99
CA HIS A 133 18.46 -8.03 -2.54
C HIS A 133 17.61 -6.87 -2.03
N MET A 134 16.37 -7.18 -1.66
CA MET A 134 15.37 -6.22 -1.19
C MET A 134 15.26 -6.34 0.32
N TRP A 135 15.77 -5.34 1.05
CA TRP A 135 16.11 -5.50 2.47
C TRP A 135 14.91 -5.79 3.39
N LEU A 136 13.70 -5.34 3.05
CA LEU A 136 12.47 -5.65 3.81
C LEU A 136 12.03 -7.12 3.66
N ARG A 137 12.45 -7.79 2.58
CA ARG A 137 12.24 -9.23 2.36
C ARG A 137 13.43 -10.05 2.86
N ASP A 138 14.64 -9.60 2.55
CA ASP A 138 15.85 -10.43 2.63
C ASP A 138 16.66 -10.26 3.92
N TYR A 139 16.60 -9.08 4.57
CA TYR A 139 17.45 -8.76 5.73
C TYR A 139 16.66 -8.47 7.00
N LEU A 140 15.54 -7.76 6.89
CA LEU A 140 14.74 -7.33 8.04
C LEU A 140 14.11 -8.50 8.82
N PRO A 141 13.56 -9.55 8.16
CA PRO A 141 13.06 -10.74 8.87
C PRO A 141 14.13 -11.49 9.65
N LEU A 142 15.41 -11.34 9.26
CA LEU A 142 16.56 -11.96 9.93
C LEU A 142 17.13 -11.08 11.05
N ASN A 143 16.63 -9.86 11.23
CA ASN A 143 17.14 -8.91 12.22
C ASN A 143 16.58 -9.23 13.62
N PRO A 144 17.40 -9.56 14.63
CA PRO A 144 16.91 -9.99 15.95
C PRO A 144 16.13 -8.90 16.71
N LEU A 145 16.13 -7.65 16.24
CA LEU A 145 15.39 -6.54 16.84
C LEU A 145 14.04 -6.26 16.16
N LEU A 146 13.80 -6.80 14.96
CA LEU A 146 12.63 -6.54 14.10
C LEU A 146 12.17 -7.79 13.33
N ASN A 147 12.53 -9.00 13.78
CA ASN A 147 12.19 -10.26 13.13
C ASN A 147 10.68 -10.60 13.23
N LYS A 148 10.02 -10.26 14.33
CA LYS A 148 8.55 -10.38 14.48
C LYS A 148 7.78 -9.29 13.71
N THR A 149 8.02 -9.17 12.41
CA THR A 149 7.38 -8.18 11.54
C THR A 149 6.57 -8.82 10.42
N ARG A 150 5.60 -8.06 9.91
CA ARG A 150 4.96 -8.31 8.63
C ARG A 150 5.35 -7.20 7.68
N THR A 151 6.10 -7.53 6.63
CA THR A 151 6.63 -6.56 5.67
C THR A 151 5.87 -6.64 4.36
N MET A 152 5.53 -5.47 3.84
CA MET A 152 4.71 -5.27 2.65
C MET A 152 5.34 -4.18 1.78
N THR A 153 5.03 -4.19 0.49
CA THR A 153 5.29 -3.04 -0.39
C THR A 153 4.05 -2.68 -1.18
N PHE A 154 3.85 -1.38 -1.42
CA PHE A 154 2.73 -0.84 -2.17
C PHE A 154 3.22 -0.17 -3.45
N GLY A 155 2.72 -0.64 -4.60
CA GLY A 155 3.00 -0.07 -5.91
C GLY A 155 1.85 0.75 -6.48
N TYR A 156 2.17 1.88 -7.12
CA TYR A 156 1.18 2.80 -7.69
C TYR A 156 1.63 3.44 -9.02
N GLY A 157 0.65 3.86 -9.80
CA GLY A 157 0.79 4.20 -11.21
C GLY A 157 1.43 5.56 -11.55
N SER A 158 2.59 5.90 -10.98
CA SER A 158 3.25 7.21 -11.17
C SER A 158 3.97 7.43 -12.52
N SER A 159 3.63 6.64 -13.55
CA SER A 159 4.18 6.75 -14.90
C SER A 159 3.42 7.78 -15.73
N SER A 160 4.06 8.88 -16.08
CA SER A 160 3.52 9.94 -16.95
C SER A 160 3.32 9.52 -18.43
N LYS A 161 3.48 8.23 -18.76
CA LYS A 161 3.30 7.69 -20.12
C LYS A 161 1.87 7.23 -20.40
N ASP A 162 1.09 6.97 -19.36
CA ASP A 162 -0.32 6.60 -19.50
C ASP A 162 -1.15 7.88 -19.62
N SER A 163 -1.30 8.40 -20.85
CA SER A 163 -2.02 9.65 -21.15
C SER A 163 -3.54 9.60 -20.86
N GLY A 164 -4.05 8.47 -20.36
CA GLY A 164 -5.40 8.33 -19.82
C GLY A 164 -5.45 8.17 -18.29
N ASN A 165 -4.31 7.98 -17.60
CA ASN A 165 -4.29 7.81 -16.14
C ASN A 165 -4.05 9.15 -15.44
N ASN A 166 -5.14 9.86 -15.11
CA ASN A 166 -5.13 11.14 -14.41
C ASN A 166 -5.08 11.00 -12.87
N GLU A 167 -4.76 9.82 -12.34
CA GLU A 167 -4.61 9.61 -10.89
C GLU A 167 -3.62 10.61 -10.29
N SER A 168 -4.06 11.32 -9.26
CA SER A 168 -3.23 12.20 -8.47
C SER A 168 -2.71 11.49 -7.21
N VAL A 169 -1.91 12.22 -6.43
CA VAL A 169 -1.47 11.80 -5.09
C VAL A 169 -2.65 11.35 -4.21
N ARG A 170 -3.85 11.93 -4.40
CA ARG A 170 -5.05 11.61 -3.61
C ARG A 170 -5.61 10.24 -3.92
N GLU A 171 -5.70 9.87 -5.19
CA GLU A 171 -6.14 8.55 -5.62
C GLU A 171 -5.16 7.48 -5.13
N TRP A 172 -3.85 7.71 -5.25
CA TRP A 172 -2.82 6.79 -4.74
C TRP A 172 -2.83 6.68 -3.21
N ALA A 173 -3.05 7.78 -2.49
CA ALA A 173 -3.21 7.79 -1.03
C ALA A 173 -4.45 7.01 -0.60
N SER A 174 -5.58 7.23 -1.26
CA SER A 174 -6.84 6.52 -1.01
C SER A 174 -6.76 5.05 -1.39
N ALA A 175 -5.96 4.69 -2.40
CA ALA A 175 -5.66 3.31 -2.76
C ALA A 175 -4.77 2.64 -1.70
N LEU A 176 -3.69 3.29 -1.25
CA LEU A 176 -2.82 2.82 -0.17
C LEU A 176 -3.63 2.48 1.10
N LEU A 177 -4.52 3.38 1.54
CA LEU A 177 -5.33 3.14 2.73
C LEU A 177 -6.30 1.96 2.56
N ARG A 178 -6.97 1.84 1.40
CA ARG A 178 -7.88 0.71 1.10
C ARG A 178 -7.15 -0.63 1.08
N GLU A 179 -6.01 -0.69 0.41
CA GLU A 179 -5.21 -1.92 0.26
C GLU A 179 -4.52 -2.33 1.57
N VAL A 180 -4.13 -1.39 2.43
CA VAL A 180 -3.59 -1.71 3.76
C VAL A 180 -4.72 -2.10 4.73
N SER A 181 -5.89 -1.48 4.63
CA SER A 181 -7.08 -1.84 5.41
C SER A 181 -7.57 -3.25 5.06
N SER A 182 -7.62 -3.62 3.78
CA SER A 182 -8.11 -4.93 3.33
C SER A 182 -7.26 -6.11 3.83
N VAL A 183 -5.95 -5.93 4.03
CA VAL A 183 -5.04 -6.98 4.56
C VAL A 183 -4.91 -6.96 6.10
N ARG A 184 -5.77 -6.22 6.81
CA ARG A 184 -5.82 -6.17 8.28
C ARG A 184 -7.17 -6.71 8.76
N GLU A 185 -7.34 -8.01 8.61
CA GLU A 185 -8.62 -8.70 8.75
C GLU A 185 -9.00 -8.91 10.23
N SER A 186 -8.04 -9.32 11.08
CA SER A 186 -8.31 -9.63 12.49
C SER A 186 -8.18 -8.41 13.43
N PRO A 187 -8.88 -8.37 14.59
CA PRO A 187 -8.76 -7.28 15.56
C PRO A 187 -7.31 -7.03 16.04
N ALA A 188 -6.50 -8.08 16.18
CA ALA A 188 -5.10 -7.97 16.56
C ALA A 188 -4.25 -7.33 15.45
N GLU A 189 -4.50 -7.65 14.19
CA GLU A 189 -3.86 -6.95 13.07
C GLU A 189 -4.32 -5.49 12.98
N ARG A 190 -5.57 -5.18 13.33
CA ARG A 190 -6.14 -3.82 13.31
C ARG A 190 -5.60 -2.90 14.42
N SER A 191 -5.17 -3.46 15.55
CA SER A 191 -4.51 -2.71 16.63
C SER A 191 -2.97 -2.67 16.53
N ARG A 192 -2.36 -3.53 15.71
CA ARG A 192 -0.91 -3.60 15.54
C ARG A 192 -0.29 -2.27 15.08
N PRO A 193 0.85 -1.83 15.64
CA PRO A 193 1.61 -0.71 15.08
C PRO A 193 1.95 -0.92 13.60
N ILE A 194 1.90 0.14 12.80
CA ILE A 194 2.25 0.13 11.37
C ILE A 194 3.21 1.27 11.04
N ILE A 195 4.31 0.97 10.37
CA ILE A 195 5.29 1.98 9.92
C ILE A 195 5.36 2.02 8.39
N PHE A 196 5.16 3.22 7.84
CA PHE A 196 5.30 3.48 6.42
C PHE A 196 6.73 3.93 6.10
N VAL A 197 7.46 3.17 5.29
CA VAL A 197 8.82 3.49 4.84
C VAL A 197 8.77 4.01 3.41
N CYS A 198 8.91 5.31 3.24
CA CYS A 198 8.54 5.98 1.99
C CYS A 198 9.73 6.70 1.35
N HIS A 199 9.97 6.42 0.08
CA HIS A 199 11.07 7.00 -0.70
C HIS A 199 10.57 8.15 -1.57
N SER A 200 11.25 9.29 -1.52
CA SER A 200 11.04 10.41 -2.45
C SER A 200 9.55 10.81 -2.52
N LEU A 201 8.96 10.87 -3.73
CA LEU A 201 7.52 11.16 -3.93
C LEU A 201 6.58 10.27 -3.08
N GLY A 202 6.96 9.04 -2.76
CA GLY A 202 6.16 8.13 -1.95
C GLY A 202 5.82 8.70 -0.57
N GLY A 203 6.67 9.55 0.00
CA GLY A 203 6.38 10.24 1.25
C GLY A 203 5.26 11.26 1.14
N LEU A 204 5.05 11.86 -0.04
CA LEU A 204 3.92 12.75 -0.29
C LEU A 204 2.59 11.97 -0.37
N VAL A 205 2.63 10.75 -0.91
CA VAL A 205 1.48 9.82 -0.93
C VAL A 205 1.09 9.41 0.49
N VAL A 206 2.07 8.99 1.31
CA VAL A 206 1.82 8.63 2.72
C VAL A 206 1.29 9.83 3.52
N ARG A 207 1.80 11.03 3.26
CA ARG A 207 1.33 12.25 3.96
C ARG A 207 -0.12 12.59 3.61
N GLU A 208 -0.49 12.56 2.33
CA GLU A 208 -1.90 12.72 1.91
C GLU A 208 -2.78 11.58 2.46
N ALA A 209 -2.23 10.36 2.61
CA ALA A 209 -2.94 9.24 3.21
C ALA A 209 -3.25 9.47 4.70
N MET A 210 -2.33 10.01 5.51
CA MET A 210 -2.65 10.34 6.90
C MET A 210 -3.73 11.43 7.02
N VAL A 211 -3.69 12.44 6.15
CA VAL A 211 -4.73 13.48 6.06
C VAL A 211 -6.08 12.89 5.61
N GLY A 212 -6.06 11.97 4.64
CA GLY A 212 -7.25 11.25 4.19
C GLY A 212 -7.85 10.34 5.27
N LEU A 213 -6.99 9.72 6.09
CA LEU A 213 -7.36 8.87 7.23
C LEU A 213 -8.01 9.68 8.35
N GLN A 214 -7.48 10.86 8.71
CA GLN A 214 -8.14 11.75 9.67
C GLN A 214 -9.54 12.17 9.22
N ARG A 215 -9.68 12.51 7.93
CA ARG A 215 -10.94 13.01 7.36
C ARG A 215 -11.98 11.91 7.17
N ASN A 216 -11.58 10.65 7.03
CA ASN A 216 -12.47 9.55 6.63
C ASN A 216 -12.09 8.21 7.30
N SER A 217 -11.78 8.19 8.59
CA SER A 217 -11.36 6.98 9.31
C SER A 217 -12.34 5.82 9.18
N GLN A 218 -13.65 6.12 9.11
CA GLN A 218 -14.73 5.16 8.88
C GLN A 218 -14.65 4.41 7.54
N LEU A 219 -13.88 4.89 6.56
CA LEU A 219 -13.69 4.21 5.26
C LEU A 219 -12.51 3.23 5.26
N TYR A 220 -11.69 3.25 6.31
CA TYR A 220 -10.40 2.55 6.36
C TYR A 220 -10.31 1.73 7.65
N GLU A 221 -11.21 0.75 7.78
CA GLU A 221 -11.30 -0.09 8.97
C GLU A 221 -9.94 -0.74 9.29
N GLY A 222 -9.52 -0.68 10.55
CA GLY A 222 -8.22 -1.19 10.98
C GLY A 222 -7.04 -0.24 10.78
N LEU A 223 -7.28 1.01 10.36
CA LEU A 223 -6.29 2.08 10.38
C LEU A 223 -6.71 3.21 11.33
N ASP A 224 -5.77 3.63 12.16
CA ASP A 224 -5.89 4.73 13.12
C ASP A 224 -4.53 5.42 13.21
N LEU A 225 -4.53 6.77 13.21
CA LEU A 225 -3.30 7.58 13.27
C LEU A 225 -2.42 7.22 14.46
N LYS A 226 -3.01 6.87 15.62
CA LYS A 226 -2.24 6.51 16.82
C LYS A 226 -1.45 5.21 16.67
N HIS A 227 -1.85 4.32 15.75
CA HIS A 227 -1.11 3.10 15.43
C HIS A 227 -0.07 3.31 14.32
N CYS A 228 -0.07 4.46 13.65
CA CYS A 228 0.79 4.75 12.52
C CYS A 228 2.14 5.35 12.93
N GLY A 229 3.16 5.17 12.08
CA GLY A 229 4.41 5.92 12.11
C GLY A 229 5.04 5.99 10.73
N ILE A 230 5.99 6.89 10.51
CA ILE A 230 6.52 7.17 9.15
C ILE A 230 8.04 7.35 9.14
N LEU A 231 8.72 6.70 8.21
CA LEU A 231 10.14 6.92 7.93
C LEU A 231 10.30 7.46 6.52
N PHE A 232 10.59 8.76 6.42
CA PHE A 232 10.80 9.45 5.14
C PHE A 232 12.26 9.29 4.70
N LEU A 233 12.47 8.72 3.51
CA LEU A 233 13.78 8.55 2.87
C LEU A 233 13.87 9.49 1.66
N ALA A 234 14.59 10.60 1.83
CA ALA A 234 14.75 11.66 0.84
C ALA A 234 13.42 12.17 0.26
N THR A 235 12.38 12.32 1.08
CA THR A 235 11.12 12.95 0.65
C THR A 235 11.30 14.46 0.64
N PRO A 236 11.10 15.16 -0.50
CA PRO A 236 11.04 16.62 -0.49
C PRO A 236 9.72 17.03 0.15
N HIS A 237 9.75 17.54 1.38
CA HIS A 237 8.60 18.07 2.11
C HIS A 237 8.45 19.58 1.97
N SER A 238 9.56 20.28 1.69
CA SER A 238 9.65 21.73 1.67
C SER A 238 10.40 22.22 0.43
N GLY A 239 10.04 23.43 -0.02
CA GLY A 239 10.72 24.20 -1.05
C GLY A 239 10.24 25.63 -0.88
N SER A 240 11.16 26.58 -0.71
CA SER A 240 10.83 27.95 -0.26
C SER A 240 9.92 28.69 -1.25
N ARG A 241 10.01 28.33 -2.53
CA ARG A 241 9.26 28.91 -3.64
C ARG A 241 8.73 27.79 -4.56
N LEU A 242 7.65 28.10 -5.28
CA LEU A 242 7.12 27.24 -6.37
C LEU A 242 8.16 26.91 -7.45
N ALA A 243 9.16 27.77 -7.65
CA ALA A 243 10.27 27.53 -8.56
C ALA A 243 11.18 26.38 -8.08
N ASP A 244 11.49 26.32 -6.78
CA ASP A 244 12.35 25.31 -6.17
C ASP A 244 11.70 23.92 -6.29
N TRP A 245 10.39 23.83 -6.04
CA TRP A 245 9.61 22.60 -6.23
C TRP A 245 9.59 22.11 -7.67
N ASN A 246 9.40 23.02 -8.64
CA ASN A 246 9.52 22.68 -10.05
C ASN A 246 10.92 22.14 -10.38
N ASP A 247 11.99 22.76 -9.87
CA ASP A 247 13.35 22.28 -10.10
C ASP A 247 13.55 20.88 -9.50
N ILE A 248 13.21 20.66 -8.22
CA ILE A 248 13.28 19.34 -7.56
C ILE A 248 12.54 18.28 -8.37
N MET A 249 11.29 18.55 -8.76
CA MET A 249 10.45 17.58 -9.45
C MET A 249 10.89 17.34 -10.91
N VAL A 250 11.50 18.33 -11.59
CA VAL A 250 12.20 18.13 -12.88
C VAL A 250 13.38 17.18 -12.71
N HIS A 251 14.19 17.36 -11.66
CA HIS A 251 15.33 16.49 -11.39
C HIS A 251 14.87 15.06 -11.04
N LEU A 252 13.83 14.90 -10.22
CA LEU A 252 13.22 13.60 -9.92
C LEU A 252 12.69 12.91 -11.19
N ALA A 253 11.98 13.65 -12.05
CA ALA A 253 11.49 13.13 -13.32
C ALA A 253 12.64 12.67 -14.23
N GLN A 254 13.72 13.44 -14.33
CA GLN A 254 14.92 13.05 -15.08
C GLN A 254 15.59 11.78 -14.51
N LEU A 255 15.72 11.68 -13.18
CA LEU A 255 16.29 10.50 -12.51
C LEU A 255 15.46 9.24 -12.71
N ALA A 256 14.14 9.40 -12.76
CA ALA A 256 13.20 8.34 -13.05
C ALA A 256 13.04 8.05 -14.56
N GLY A 257 13.82 8.71 -15.43
CA GLY A 257 13.84 8.47 -16.88
C GLY A 257 12.70 9.12 -17.67
N ILE A 258 11.91 10.00 -17.05
CA ILE A 258 10.85 10.77 -17.70
C ILE A 258 11.48 11.91 -18.53
N ARG A 259 10.99 12.12 -19.76
CA ARG A 259 11.51 13.13 -20.70
C ARG A 259 10.38 13.92 -21.37
N GLY A 260 10.66 15.18 -21.71
CA GLY A 260 9.79 16.01 -22.57
C GLY A 260 8.52 16.54 -21.89
N LYS A 261 7.48 16.79 -22.70
CA LYS A 261 6.22 17.47 -22.28
C LYS A 261 5.51 16.80 -21.10
N ALA A 262 5.68 15.50 -20.90
CA ALA A 262 5.05 14.74 -19.82
C ALA A 262 5.45 15.25 -18.42
N ILE A 263 6.66 15.81 -18.28
CA ILE A 263 7.13 16.43 -17.03
C ILE A 263 6.15 17.52 -16.58
N ASN A 264 5.83 18.49 -17.44
CA ASN A 264 5.07 19.70 -17.06
C ASN A 264 3.66 19.44 -16.50
N ASN A 265 2.97 18.38 -16.92
CA ASN A 265 1.64 18.06 -16.39
C ASN A 265 1.77 17.42 -15.01
N THR A 266 2.69 16.46 -14.87
CA THR A 266 3.02 15.78 -13.61
C THR A 266 3.55 16.75 -12.54
N LEU A 267 4.34 17.77 -12.92
CA LEU A 267 4.79 18.83 -12.00
C LEU A 267 3.63 19.57 -11.32
N LYS A 268 2.62 19.97 -12.11
CA LYS A 268 1.56 20.88 -11.64
C LYS A 268 0.64 20.24 -10.60
N SER A 269 0.26 18.97 -10.80
CA SER A 269 -0.58 18.24 -9.84
C SER A 269 0.16 17.96 -8.52
N PHE A 270 1.47 17.70 -8.56
CA PHE A 270 2.26 17.51 -7.34
C PHE A 270 2.43 18.80 -6.53
N ASN A 271 2.74 19.93 -7.16
CA ASN A 271 3.01 21.18 -6.43
C ASN A 271 1.84 21.68 -5.59
N TYR A 272 0.61 21.66 -6.13
CA TYR A 272 -0.56 22.18 -5.41
C TYR A 272 -0.94 21.29 -4.24
N ASN A 273 -1.06 19.98 -4.48
CA ASN A 273 -1.38 19.00 -3.45
C ASN A 273 -0.28 18.96 -2.38
N SER A 274 1.01 19.05 -2.74
CA SER A 274 2.10 18.96 -1.77
C SER A 274 2.17 20.13 -0.78
N LYS A 275 1.71 21.34 -1.12
CA LYS A 275 1.68 22.44 -0.16
C LYS A 275 0.57 22.24 0.87
N ILE A 276 -0.67 22.04 0.42
CA ILE A 276 -1.84 21.90 1.29
C ILE A 276 -1.69 20.67 2.20
N ALA A 277 -1.24 19.54 1.65
CA ALA A 277 -0.97 18.33 2.42
C ALA A 277 0.12 18.48 3.48
N LYS A 278 1.01 19.49 3.38
CA LYS A 278 2.01 19.78 4.42
C LYS A 278 1.33 20.47 5.61
N GLU A 279 0.52 21.48 5.33
CA GLU A 279 -0.21 22.27 6.32
C GLU A 279 -1.23 21.37 7.03
N ASP A 280 -2.05 20.62 6.27
CA ASP A 280 -3.00 19.62 6.79
C ASP A 280 -2.32 18.55 7.66
N PHE A 281 -1.11 18.07 7.30
CA PHE A 281 -0.38 17.09 8.11
C PHE A 281 0.12 17.65 9.45
N GLY A 282 0.38 18.96 9.52
CA GLY A 282 0.68 19.65 10.78
C GLY A 282 -0.52 19.81 11.72
N LEU A 283 -1.73 19.51 11.23
CA LEU A 283 -3.01 19.59 11.96
C LEU A 283 -3.58 18.19 12.26
N LEU A 284 -2.76 17.14 12.18
CA LEU A 284 -3.19 15.79 12.56
C LEU A 284 -3.31 15.64 14.08
N ASP A 285 -4.31 14.88 14.52
CA ASP A 285 -4.54 14.56 15.92
C ASP A 285 -4.86 13.06 16.13
N PRO A 286 -3.93 12.26 16.70
CA PRO A 286 -2.54 12.61 16.96
C PRO A 286 -1.72 12.70 15.65
N ILE A 287 -0.64 13.50 15.65
CA ILE A 287 0.38 13.40 14.60
C ILE A 287 1.13 12.07 14.78
N PRO A 288 1.15 11.15 13.79
CA PRO A 288 1.91 9.91 13.88
C PRO A 288 3.41 10.20 14.07
N PRO A 289 4.16 9.49 14.92
CA PRO A 289 5.61 9.69 15.06
C PRO A 289 6.34 9.44 13.74
N TYR A 290 7.26 10.33 13.38
CA TYR A 290 8.04 10.22 12.14
C TYR A 290 9.50 10.63 12.29
N GLU A 291 10.35 10.07 11.42
CA GLU A 291 11.75 10.49 11.23
C GLU A 291 12.01 10.74 9.74
N CYS A 292 12.88 11.72 9.45
CA CYS A 292 13.29 12.08 8.09
C CYS A 292 14.79 11.84 7.89
N LEU A 293 15.17 11.13 6.82
CA LEU A 293 16.56 10.96 6.39
C LEU A 293 16.77 11.62 5.01
N TYR A 294 17.94 12.22 4.77
CA TYR A 294 18.28 12.85 3.48
C TYR A 294 19.64 12.39 2.92
N GLU A 295 19.82 12.49 1.60
CA GLU A 295 21.05 12.05 0.94
C GLU A 295 22.20 13.06 1.08
N THR A 296 23.44 12.57 1.18
CA THR A 296 24.63 13.44 1.36
C THR A 296 25.54 13.49 0.14
N ARG A 297 25.32 12.66 -0.88
CA ARG A 297 26.07 12.69 -2.15
C ARG A 297 25.26 13.30 -3.29
N LYS A 298 25.95 14.15 -4.05
CA LYS A 298 25.43 14.72 -5.30
C LYS A 298 25.30 13.63 -6.36
N LEU A 299 24.11 13.44 -6.90
CA LEU A 299 23.84 12.59 -8.06
C LEU A 299 24.05 13.37 -9.36
N MET A 300 24.39 12.69 -10.45
CA MET A 300 24.52 13.31 -11.77
C MET A 300 23.16 13.34 -12.47
N THR A 301 22.68 14.54 -12.77
CA THR A 301 21.43 14.80 -13.48
C THR A 301 21.73 15.62 -14.73
N GLY A 302 21.76 14.95 -15.89
CA GLY A 302 22.30 15.54 -17.11
C GLY A 302 23.78 15.89 -16.93
N ILE A 303 24.11 17.18 -17.10
CA ILE A 303 25.50 17.69 -17.06
C ILE A 303 25.91 18.14 -15.64
N LYS A 304 24.97 18.36 -14.72
CA LYS A 304 25.24 18.89 -13.38
C LYS A 304 25.20 17.79 -12.31
N ARG A 305 26.04 17.93 -11.27
CA ARG A 305 25.98 17.12 -10.04
C ARG A 305 25.28 17.92 -8.94
N ARG A 306 24.18 17.41 -8.38
CA ARG A 306 23.39 18.07 -7.32
C ARG A 306 22.89 17.07 -6.28
N ILE A 307 22.70 17.54 -5.05
CA ILE A 307 21.81 16.88 -4.09
C ILE A 307 20.39 17.17 -4.59
N ILE A 308 19.50 16.18 -4.53
CA ILE A 308 18.15 16.27 -5.12
C ILE A 308 17.16 16.80 -4.08
N VAL A 309 17.33 16.36 -2.83
CA VAL A 309 16.58 16.83 -1.67
C VAL A 309 17.57 17.31 -0.61
N GLU A 310 17.71 18.63 -0.51
CA GLU A 310 18.55 19.28 0.49
C GLU A 310 17.97 19.08 1.91
N ALA A 311 18.79 19.23 2.95
CA ALA A 311 18.39 18.95 4.34
C ALA A 311 17.11 19.69 4.77
N ASP A 312 17.00 20.98 4.42
CA ASP A 312 15.83 21.82 4.70
C ASP A 312 14.59 21.40 3.89
N SER A 313 14.78 20.81 2.72
CA SER A 313 13.70 20.23 1.91
C SER A 313 13.19 18.92 2.51
N ALA A 314 14.10 18.10 3.05
CA ALA A 314 13.77 16.84 3.73
C ALA A 314 13.18 17.02 5.14
N GLY A 315 13.36 18.19 5.76
CA GLY A 315 12.72 18.53 7.03
C GLY A 315 11.21 18.73 6.88
N LEU A 316 10.44 18.21 7.84
CA LEU A 316 8.99 18.34 7.89
C LEU A 316 8.58 19.00 9.21
N ASN A 317 7.81 20.08 9.09
CA ASN A 317 7.33 20.90 10.20
C ASN A 317 8.48 21.30 11.16
N ALA A 318 8.44 20.88 12.42
CA ALA A 318 9.49 21.18 13.40
C ALA A 318 10.66 20.15 13.42
N VAL A 319 10.58 19.08 12.62
CA VAL A 319 11.55 17.98 12.62
C VAL A 319 12.57 18.16 11.49
N SER A 320 13.82 18.40 11.86
CA SER A 320 14.95 18.41 10.92
C SER A 320 15.30 17.00 10.44
N ALA A 321 15.68 16.88 9.17
CA ALA A 321 16.13 15.60 8.62
C ALA A 321 17.57 15.26 9.04
N GLN A 322 17.83 13.98 9.30
CA GLN A 322 19.17 13.48 9.61
C GLN A 322 19.91 13.06 8.32
N PRO A 323 21.22 13.29 8.21
CA PRO A 323 21.99 12.83 7.06
C PRO A 323 22.12 11.30 7.05
N MET A 324 21.97 10.68 5.88
CA MET A 324 22.54 9.36 5.62
C MET A 324 23.89 9.53 4.91
N ALA A 325 24.96 9.10 5.57
CA ALA A 325 26.32 9.37 5.11
C ALA A 325 26.71 8.53 3.87
N GLY A 326 27.20 9.19 2.82
CA GLY A 326 27.83 8.53 1.67
C GLY A 326 26.87 7.94 0.63
N VAL A 327 25.57 8.21 0.71
CA VAL A 327 24.56 7.77 -0.27
C VAL A 327 24.05 8.93 -1.14
N ASP A 328 23.63 8.59 -2.36
CA ASP A 328 22.81 9.46 -3.23
C ASP A 328 21.30 9.18 -3.08
N HIS A 329 20.48 9.96 -3.81
CA HIS A 329 19.02 9.90 -3.78
C HIS A 329 18.41 8.53 -4.15
N ARG A 330 19.11 7.70 -4.93
CA ARG A 330 18.69 6.32 -5.29
C ARG A 330 19.24 5.30 -4.30
N GLN A 331 20.39 5.57 -3.70
CA GLN A 331 21.06 4.67 -2.76
C GLN A 331 20.49 4.74 -1.33
N ILE A 332 19.89 5.87 -0.92
CA ILE A 332 19.37 6.07 0.45
C ILE A 332 18.36 5.00 0.94
N CYS A 333 17.70 4.30 0.02
CA CYS A 333 16.73 3.24 0.31
C CYS A 333 17.22 1.82 -0.08
N ARG A 334 18.48 1.67 -0.50
CA ARG A 334 19.06 0.43 -1.06
C ARG A 334 20.36 0.05 -0.34
N PHE A 335 20.34 -1.06 0.37
CA PHE A 335 21.45 -1.47 1.23
C PHE A 335 22.15 -2.72 0.72
N LYS A 336 23.48 -2.73 0.75
CA LYS A 336 24.27 -3.85 0.20
C LYS A 336 24.19 -5.12 1.06
N SER A 337 23.90 -4.98 2.35
CA SER A 337 23.84 -6.07 3.34
C SER A 337 23.21 -5.58 4.65
N ASP A 338 22.86 -6.52 5.53
CA ASP A 338 22.55 -6.31 6.96
C ASP A 338 23.63 -5.51 7.75
N LYS A 339 24.87 -5.50 7.28
CA LYS A 339 26.00 -4.79 7.91
C LYS A 339 26.14 -3.34 7.46
N ASP A 340 25.39 -2.92 6.44
CA ASP A 340 25.44 -1.59 5.83
C ASP A 340 25.07 -0.49 6.86
N PRO A 341 25.87 0.60 6.99
CA PRO A 341 25.57 1.67 7.93
C PRO A 341 24.19 2.32 7.70
N GLY A 342 23.75 2.46 6.44
CA GLY A 342 22.44 3.03 6.11
C GLY A 342 21.28 2.11 6.55
N TYR A 343 21.46 0.80 6.40
CA TYR A 343 20.48 -0.18 6.90
C TYR A 343 20.36 -0.14 8.42
N LYS A 344 21.49 -0.05 9.14
CA LYS A 344 21.49 0.07 10.61
C LYS A 344 20.78 1.35 11.07
N GLN A 345 21.07 2.49 10.42
CA GLN A 345 20.40 3.75 10.69
C GLN A 345 18.87 3.62 10.50
N VAL A 346 18.42 2.99 9.42
CA VAL A 346 17.00 2.71 9.16
C VAL A 346 16.38 1.80 10.23
N VAL A 347 17.05 0.72 10.62
CA VAL A 347 16.59 -0.17 11.71
C VAL A 347 16.44 0.59 13.03
N ASP A 348 17.37 1.47 13.36
CA ASP A 348 17.29 2.27 14.58
C ASP A 348 16.15 3.31 14.53
N CYS A 349 15.90 3.94 13.37
CA CYS A 349 14.71 4.78 13.15
C CYS A 349 13.42 3.98 13.35
N LEU A 350 13.29 2.81 12.72
CA LEU A 350 12.11 1.94 12.82
C LEU A 350 11.81 1.57 14.29
N ARG A 351 12.84 1.21 15.07
CA ARG A 351 12.71 0.89 16.49
C ARG A 351 12.30 2.09 17.34
N ARG A 352 12.83 3.29 17.06
CA ARG A 352 12.43 4.51 17.77
C ARG A 352 10.99 4.92 17.46
N ILE A 353 10.57 4.82 16.21
CA ILE A 353 9.18 5.07 15.80
C ILE A 353 8.24 4.06 16.47
N GLN A 354 8.54 2.76 16.40
CA GLN A 354 7.75 1.70 17.05
C GLN A 354 7.63 1.94 18.57
N SER A 355 8.73 2.31 19.24
CA SER A 355 8.72 2.60 20.69
C SER A 355 7.83 3.80 21.04
N GLN A 356 7.76 4.82 20.18
CA GLN A 356 6.89 5.98 20.39
C GLN A 356 5.41 5.59 20.25
N ILE A 357 5.05 4.82 19.21
CA ILE A 357 3.67 4.31 19.01
C ILE A 357 3.21 3.51 20.23
N VAL A 358 4.02 2.52 20.66
CA VAL A 358 3.67 1.64 21.79
C VAL A 358 3.52 2.42 23.10
N LYS A 359 4.41 3.40 23.37
CA LYS A 359 4.31 4.26 24.56
C LYS A 359 3.06 5.14 24.56
N ALA A 360 2.72 5.73 23.41
CA ALA A 360 1.53 6.57 23.27
C ALA A 360 0.25 5.78 23.52
N ASN A 361 0.15 4.56 22.97
CA ASN A 361 -1.01 3.69 23.17
C ASN A 361 -1.18 3.27 24.63
N HIS A 362 -0.12 2.86 25.31
CA HIS A 362 -0.19 2.51 26.74
C HIS A 362 -0.54 3.68 27.66
N ALA A 363 -0.10 4.91 27.32
CA ALA A 363 -0.52 6.10 28.07
C ALA A 363 -2.04 6.33 27.94
N GLN A 364 -2.59 6.25 26.71
CA GLN A 364 -4.03 6.38 26.48
C GLN A 364 -4.86 5.26 27.12
N GLU A 365 -4.34 4.03 27.20
CA GLU A 365 -4.99 2.94 27.94
C GLU A 365 -5.03 3.22 29.45
N HIS A 366 -3.92 3.70 30.02
CA HIS A 366 -3.85 4.04 31.45
C HIS A 366 -4.84 5.15 31.82
N ASP A 367 -4.86 6.25 31.05
CA ASP A 367 -5.79 7.36 31.26
C ASP A 367 -7.25 6.91 31.19
N ARG A 368 -7.60 6.01 30.26
CA ARG A 368 -8.95 5.44 30.13
C ARG A 368 -9.36 4.58 31.33
N VAL A 369 -8.45 3.77 31.86
CA VAL A 369 -8.71 2.93 33.05
C VAL A 369 -8.87 3.79 34.30
N THR A 370 -8.07 4.85 34.44
CA THR A 370 -8.13 5.77 35.60
C THR A 370 -9.35 6.70 35.58
N GLN A 371 -9.95 6.96 34.42
CA GLN A 371 -11.15 7.81 34.29
C GLN A 371 -12.49 7.06 34.42
N VAL A 372 -12.52 5.76 34.73
CA VAL A 372 -13.78 5.04 35.01
C VAL A 372 -14.42 5.63 36.27
N PRO A 373 -15.63 6.20 36.22
CA PRO A 373 -16.25 6.79 37.41
C PRO A 373 -16.57 5.69 38.42
N THR A 374 -16.00 5.78 39.62
CA THR A 374 -16.41 4.95 40.75
C THR A 374 -17.90 5.20 41.01
N GLN A 375 -18.76 4.21 40.72
CA GLN A 375 -20.15 4.30 41.13
C GLN A 375 -20.18 4.47 42.66
N PRO A 376 -20.93 5.45 43.21
CA PRO A 376 -21.05 5.58 44.64
C PRO A 376 -21.69 4.30 45.19
N GLN A 377 -20.98 3.60 46.07
CA GLN A 377 -21.55 2.50 46.82
C GLN A 377 -22.77 3.04 47.58
N ARG A 378 -23.93 2.40 47.40
CA ARG A 378 -25.05 2.63 48.32
C ARG A 378 -24.67 1.96 49.63
N ASP A 379 -24.34 2.78 50.63
CA ASP A 379 -24.11 2.29 51.98
C ASP A 379 -25.38 1.57 52.48
N ASN A 380 -25.21 0.33 52.93
CA ASN A 380 -26.26 -0.43 53.59
C ASN A 380 -26.63 0.29 54.90
N ILE A 381 -27.84 0.83 54.97
CA ILE A 381 -28.44 1.24 56.25
C ILE A 381 -29.07 0.00 56.87
N SER A 382 -28.59 -0.37 58.05
CA SER A 382 -28.99 -1.57 58.79
C SER A 382 -30.47 -1.55 59.23
N GLU A 383 -31.13 -2.70 59.15
CA GLU A 383 -32.37 -2.96 59.90
C GLU A 383 -32.11 -3.00 61.43
N PRO A 384 -33.05 -2.50 62.25
CA PRO A 384 -33.23 -2.92 63.63
C PRO A 384 -34.35 -3.97 63.76
N ASP A 385 -34.20 -4.88 64.72
CA ASP A 385 -34.95 -6.15 64.82
C ASP A 385 -36.08 -6.13 65.89
N LEU A 386 -36.99 -7.13 65.82
CA LEU A 386 -37.99 -7.58 66.83
C LEU A 386 -39.23 -6.68 67.12
N LEU A 387 -40.49 -7.16 67.05
CA LEU A 387 -41.14 -8.18 67.91
C LEU A 387 -42.43 -8.80 67.28
N PRO A 388 -43.07 -9.87 67.86
CA PRO A 388 -43.87 -10.86 67.09
C PRO A 388 -45.40 -11.01 67.40
N ARG A 389 -46.06 -11.88 66.60
CA ARG A 389 -47.45 -12.45 66.65
C ARG A 389 -48.56 -11.55 66.04
N GLN A 390 -49.55 -12.02 65.27
CA GLN A 390 -50.41 -13.23 65.40
C GLN A 390 -50.88 -13.83 64.04
N GLU A 391 -51.62 -14.94 64.13
CA GLU A 391 -52.20 -15.74 63.04
C GLU A 391 -53.37 -15.06 62.29
N SER A 392 -53.61 -15.41 61.02
CA SER A 392 -54.96 -15.78 60.53
C SER A 392 -54.98 -16.41 59.13
N VAL A 393 -55.94 -17.32 58.98
CA VAL A 393 -56.26 -18.19 57.83
C VAL A 393 -56.95 -17.44 56.69
N SER A 394 -56.70 -17.77 55.41
CA SER A 394 -57.77 -18.18 54.45
C SER A 394 -57.36 -18.40 52.97
N SER A 395 -57.89 -19.51 52.42
CA SER A 395 -58.38 -19.78 51.05
C SER A 395 -57.58 -19.41 49.77
N THR A 396 -57.21 -20.48 49.05
CA THR A 396 -57.16 -20.60 47.57
C THR A 396 -58.59 -20.74 46.97
N PRO A 397 -58.85 -21.07 45.68
CA PRO A 397 -57.99 -21.16 44.47
C PRO A 397 -58.58 -20.49 43.19
N ASN A 398 -57.79 -20.47 42.10
CA ASN A 398 -58.12 -20.96 40.73
C ASN A 398 -56.92 -20.64 39.81
N ALA A 399 -56.21 -21.57 39.16
CA ALA A 399 -56.61 -22.72 38.33
C ALA A 399 -57.15 -22.32 36.94
N CYS A 400 -56.29 -22.40 35.91
CA CYS A 400 -56.67 -22.92 34.60
C CYS A 400 -55.45 -23.45 33.82
N GLN A 401 -55.55 -24.72 33.40
CA GLN A 401 -54.70 -25.39 32.40
C GLN A 401 -55.31 -25.10 30.98
N VAL A 402 -54.91 -25.61 29.80
CA VAL A 402 -53.94 -26.64 29.37
C VAL A 402 -53.68 -26.56 27.84
N SER A 403 -52.51 -27.00 27.35
CA SER A 403 -52.27 -27.56 25.98
C SER A 403 -52.50 -26.66 24.73
N ALA A 404 -52.16 -27.01 23.48
CA ALA A 404 -51.27 -28.03 22.87
C ALA A 404 -50.90 -27.61 21.42
N SER A 405 -49.86 -28.20 20.84
CA SER A 405 -49.58 -28.17 19.39
C SER A 405 -50.47 -29.15 18.60
N PRO A 406 -50.56 -29.03 17.25
CA PRO A 406 -49.91 -30.05 16.41
C PRO A 406 -49.36 -29.57 15.05
N GLN A 407 -48.64 -30.45 14.35
CA GLN A 407 -48.11 -30.29 12.98
C GLN A 407 -49.06 -30.81 11.88
N ILE A 408 -49.10 -30.13 10.72
CA ILE A 408 -49.34 -30.66 9.34
C ILE A 408 -48.64 -29.70 8.33
N GLY A 409 -48.04 -30.09 7.19
CA GLY A 409 -47.61 -31.42 6.75
C GLY A 409 -47.66 -31.68 5.22
N GLY A 410 -46.52 -31.59 4.51
CA GLY A 410 -46.25 -32.30 3.23
C GLY A 410 -46.63 -31.62 1.89
N GLY A 411 -45.73 -31.68 0.89
CA GLY A 411 -46.00 -31.28 -0.50
C GLY A 411 -44.76 -31.32 -1.43
N GLN A 412 -44.81 -32.11 -2.51
CA GLN A 412 -43.77 -32.18 -3.57
C GLN A 412 -44.12 -31.24 -4.74
N GLY A 413 -43.12 -30.80 -5.53
CA GLY A 413 -43.40 -30.38 -6.92
C GLY A 413 -42.39 -29.48 -7.66
N ILE A 414 -41.76 -30.07 -8.69
CA ILE A 414 -41.43 -29.51 -10.03
C ILE A 414 -40.58 -28.22 -10.19
N GLY A 415 -39.35 -28.43 -10.67
CA GLY A 415 -38.71 -27.83 -11.87
C GLY A 415 -38.89 -26.35 -12.25
N GLY A 416 -37.75 -25.67 -12.48
CA GLY A 416 -37.68 -24.42 -13.24
C GLY A 416 -36.32 -23.74 -13.19
N GLU A 417 -35.60 -23.69 -14.32
CA GLU A 417 -34.43 -22.80 -14.49
C GLU A 417 -34.87 -21.33 -14.44
N ILE A 418 -34.16 -20.48 -13.71
CA ILE A 418 -34.33 -19.03 -13.79
C ILE A 418 -32.96 -18.34 -13.84
N GLN A 419 -32.65 -17.79 -15.02
CA GLN A 419 -31.58 -16.80 -15.19
C GLN A 419 -31.90 -15.57 -14.32
N ARG A 420 -31.00 -15.18 -13.41
CA ARG A 420 -31.13 -13.91 -12.69
C ARG A 420 -30.57 -12.75 -13.50
N SER A 421 -31.47 -12.07 -14.20
CA SER A 421 -31.28 -10.70 -14.68
C SER A 421 -31.05 -9.73 -13.50
N LYS A 422 -30.31 -8.65 -13.77
CA LYS A 422 -30.04 -7.59 -12.79
C LYS A 422 -31.28 -6.71 -12.63
N ASN A 423 -31.85 -6.65 -11.42
CA ASN A 423 -32.80 -5.62 -11.06
C ASN A 423 -32.07 -4.37 -10.57
N PHE A 424 -32.25 -3.25 -11.27
CA PHE A 424 -32.10 -1.91 -10.70
C PHE A 424 -33.50 -1.42 -10.30
N LEU A 425 -33.66 -0.96 -9.06
CA LEU A 425 -34.86 -0.27 -8.62
C LEU A 425 -34.61 1.24 -8.64
N VAL A 426 -35.50 1.98 -9.31
CA VAL A 426 -35.54 3.45 -9.37
C VAL A 426 -36.79 3.89 -8.63
N ILE A 427 -36.70 4.90 -7.75
CA ILE A 427 -37.76 5.90 -7.51
C ILE A 427 -37.14 7.29 -7.25
N ASP A 428 -37.79 8.28 -7.88
CA ASP A 428 -37.73 9.76 -7.88
C ASP A 428 -37.22 10.56 -6.65
N GLY A 429 -36.92 11.87 -6.80
CA GLY A 429 -36.90 12.70 -8.03
C GLY A 429 -36.98 14.22 -7.78
N GLY A 430 -37.00 15.00 -8.88
CA GLY A 430 -37.09 16.49 -8.90
C GLY A 430 -35.73 17.20 -9.06
N HIS A 431 -35.54 18.19 -9.94
CA HIS A 431 -36.46 18.90 -10.85
C HIS A 431 -35.75 19.31 -12.17
N ALA A 432 -36.54 19.64 -13.21
CA ALA A 432 -36.08 19.90 -14.59
C ALA A 432 -35.27 21.21 -14.75
N THR A 433 -34.45 21.41 -15.80
CA THR A 433 -34.88 21.71 -17.18
C THR A 433 -33.68 21.77 -18.15
N GLY A 434 -33.90 21.64 -19.48
CA GLY A 434 -32.96 22.18 -20.49
C GLY A 434 -32.36 21.23 -21.54
N ALA A 435 -33.21 20.67 -22.41
CA ALA A 435 -32.94 20.23 -23.80
C ALA A 435 -31.52 19.78 -24.26
N THR A 436 -31.40 18.51 -24.65
CA THR A 436 -30.33 18.00 -25.53
C THR A 436 -30.69 18.17 -27.01
N MET A 437 -29.72 18.58 -27.85
CA MET A 437 -29.82 18.53 -29.32
C MET A 437 -28.81 17.55 -29.93
N SER A 438 -29.16 17.00 -31.10
CA SER A 438 -28.52 15.84 -31.71
C SER A 438 -27.35 16.16 -32.67
N LEU A 439 -26.59 15.11 -33.01
CA LEU A 439 -25.41 15.08 -33.90
C LEU A 439 -25.73 15.42 -35.38
N ALA A 440 -26.23 16.62 -35.66
CA ALA A 440 -26.62 17.04 -37.02
C ALA A 440 -26.19 18.48 -37.43
N GLN A 441 -25.34 19.17 -36.65
CA GLN A 441 -24.88 20.54 -36.96
C GLN A 441 -23.35 20.72 -36.88
N LEU A 442 -22.59 19.83 -37.50
CA LEU A 442 -21.13 19.93 -37.60
C LEU A 442 -20.63 19.67 -39.03
N LYS A 443 -21.16 20.45 -39.99
CA LYS A 443 -20.73 20.36 -41.40
C LYS A 443 -20.95 21.63 -42.24
N GLU A 444 -20.59 22.80 -41.73
CA GLU A 444 -20.41 23.99 -42.58
C GLU A 444 -19.41 24.97 -41.94
N PHE A 445 -18.19 25.04 -42.50
CA PHE A 445 -17.35 26.24 -42.67
C PHE A 445 -15.96 25.83 -43.21
N ARG A 446 -15.81 25.80 -44.55
CA ARG A 446 -14.50 25.76 -45.23
C ARG A 446 -14.60 26.54 -46.54
N GLY A 447 -13.74 27.56 -46.67
CA GLY A 447 -13.70 28.49 -47.81
C GLY A 447 -14.61 29.71 -47.63
N THR A 448 -14.30 30.90 -48.13
CA THR A 448 -13.08 31.35 -48.84
C THR A 448 -13.01 32.88 -48.76
N VAL A 449 -11.87 33.47 -48.37
CA VAL A 449 -11.52 34.85 -48.75
C VAL A 449 -10.05 34.89 -49.16
N ARG A 450 -9.78 35.35 -50.39
CA ARG A 450 -8.45 35.69 -50.94
C ARG A 450 -8.31 37.21 -51.00
N GLY A 451 -7.08 37.71 -50.89
CA GLY A 451 -6.66 38.98 -51.48
C GLY A 451 -6.02 39.96 -50.50
N GLY A 452 -4.75 40.33 -50.73
CA GLY A 452 -4.08 41.36 -49.92
C GLY A 452 -2.55 41.34 -49.87
N THR A 453 -1.88 41.26 -51.03
CA THR A 453 -0.52 41.79 -51.36
C THR A 453 0.68 41.68 -50.40
N ALA A 454 1.84 41.33 -50.98
CA ALA A 454 3.14 41.16 -50.33
C ALA A 454 3.95 42.45 -50.11
N LEU A 455 4.90 42.39 -49.17
CA LEU A 455 6.34 42.75 -49.21
C LEU A 455 6.89 42.49 -47.78
N GLY A 456 8.14 42.14 -47.48
CA GLY A 456 9.39 42.02 -48.23
C GLY A 456 10.44 41.34 -47.31
N ALA A 457 11.69 41.16 -47.78
CA ALA A 457 12.69 40.32 -47.10
C ALA A 457 13.72 41.10 -46.25
N ASN A 458 14.41 40.36 -45.36
CA ASN A 458 15.66 40.67 -44.65
C ASN A 458 15.65 41.81 -43.61
N ILE A 459 16.27 41.54 -42.44
CA ILE A 459 17.64 42.00 -42.07
C ILE A 459 18.00 41.43 -40.68
N ALA A 460 19.26 41.00 -40.52
CA ALA A 460 20.03 40.70 -39.30
C ALA A 460 19.44 39.72 -38.26
#